data_AF-A0A8T0CJI9-F1
#
_entry.id   AF-A0A8T0CJI9-F1
#
_cell.length_a   1.000
_cell.length_b   1.000
_cell.length_c   1.000
_cell.angle_alpha   90.00
_cell.angle_beta   90.00
_cell.angle_gamma   90.00
#
_symmetry.space_group_name_H-M   'P 1'
#
loop_
_entity.id
_entity.type
_entity.pdbx_description
1 polymer ?
#
loop_
_entity_poly.entity_id
_entity_poly.type
_entity_poly.pdbx_seq_one_letter_code
_entity_poly.pdbx_strand_id
1 'polypeptide(L)'
;MDEVVDTISSADIVTCAVGPNVLKFVATPIAKAIAKRTAEKPLAVIACENMINATDALRDFIVEEKNMPKETKDKLSSLAEFGNSAIDRIVPTQPKDAGLDVVIETFYEWCVEDTGFKSGHPEVKGIHWVSNLEPYIERKLFTVNTSHATAAYFGYNKGIATIHEAMADPEIKKEVHDALEETAHLVTNKHKISDKEQEEYVNTIITRISNPSLEDVPVRVGRAPMRKVGRKERFIGPAAQLAEMGYDVKALLKGLTMALRFQNVEGDDESKKLAEIMSSQSAEEATTTLTGLEKSHPLYSKVVECVKTVQAEKKN
;
A
#
# COMPACT_ATOMS: atom_id res chain seq x y z
N MET A 1 20.03 1.97 -25.18
CA MET A 1 20.67 1.45 -23.95
C MET A 1 21.79 2.38 -23.51
N ASP A 2 22.74 2.71 -24.39
CA ASP A 2 23.88 3.56 -24.00
C ASP A 2 23.46 4.96 -23.56
N GLU A 3 22.51 5.60 -24.26
CA GLU A 3 22.00 6.93 -23.90
C GLU A 3 21.41 7.00 -22.47
N VAL A 4 20.62 6.00 -22.06
CA VAL A 4 20.05 5.95 -20.70
C VAL A 4 21.14 5.68 -19.65
N VAL A 5 22.13 4.85 -19.97
CA VAL A 5 23.28 4.60 -19.07
C VAL A 5 24.07 5.89 -18.86
N ASP A 6 24.33 6.63 -19.93
CA ASP A 6 25.11 7.87 -19.90
C ASP A 6 24.37 8.95 -19.12
N THR A 7 23.07 9.09 -19.36
CA THR A 7 22.19 9.99 -18.62
C THR A 7 22.20 9.67 -17.11
N ILE A 8 22.00 8.41 -16.72
CA ILE A 8 21.99 8.02 -15.29
C ILE A 8 23.38 8.21 -14.68
N SER A 9 24.47 7.92 -15.41
CA SER A 9 25.84 7.98 -14.86
C SER A 9 26.25 9.40 -14.44
N SER A 10 25.64 10.41 -15.07
CA SER A 10 25.86 11.84 -14.77
C SER A 10 24.77 12.46 -13.87
N ALA A 11 23.66 11.75 -13.62
CA ALA A 11 22.59 12.24 -12.77
C ALA A 11 22.97 12.21 -11.28
N ASP A 12 22.37 13.11 -10.50
CA ASP A 12 22.47 13.08 -9.03
C ASP A 12 21.52 12.04 -8.43
N ILE A 13 20.35 11.84 -9.06
CA ILE A 13 19.26 11.00 -8.56
C ILE A 13 18.70 10.16 -9.70
N VAL A 14 18.39 8.90 -9.42
CA VAL A 14 17.52 8.06 -10.25
C VAL A 14 16.31 7.63 -9.45
N THR A 15 15.12 7.83 -10.02
CA THR A 15 13.85 7.38 -9.44
C THR A 15 13.13 6.42 -10.38
N CYS A 16 12.26 5.55 -9.84
CA CYS A 16 11.39 4.70 -10.65
C CYS A 16 9.97 4.62 -10.10
N ALA A 17 9.00 4.53 -11.01
CA ALA A 17 7.58 4.28 -10.74
C ALA A 17 7.03 3.42 -11.90
N VAL A 18 7.56 2.21 -12.02
CA VAL A 18 7.36 1.27 -13.15
C VAL A 18 6.51 0.06 -12.76
N GLY A 19 6.23 -0.12 -11.47
CA GLY A 19 5.56 -1.28 -10.91
C GLY A 19 6.57 -2.28 -10.31
N PRO A 20 6.28 -2.89 -9.15
CA PRO A 20 7.19 -3.82 -8.48
C PRO A 20 7.72 -4.96 -9.35
N ASN A 21 6.85 -5.52 -10.21
CA ASN A 21 7.21 -6.63 -11.10
C ASN A 21 8.12 -6.21 -12.27
N VAL A 22 8.25 -4.90 -12.51
CA VAL A 22 9.02 -4.31 -13.60
C VAL A 22 10.40 -3.83 -13.13
N LEU A 23 10.61 -3.64 -11.82
CA LEU A 23 11.88 -3.19 -11.22
C LEU A 23 13.10 -3.97 -11.73
N LYS A 24 12.97 -5.29 -11.88
CA LYS A 24 14.04 -6.16 -12.40
C LYS A 24 14.54 -5.79 -13.81
N PHE A 25 13.69 -5.18 -14.64
CA PHE A 25 14.02 -4.81 -16.02
C PHE A 25 14.75 -3.46 -16.11
N VAL A 26 14.57 -2.57 -15.11
CA VAL A 26 15.28 -1.29 -15.04
C VAL A 26 16.61 -1.39 -14.29
N ALA A 27 16.89 -2.51 -13.63
CA ALA A 27 18.13 -2.72 -12.88
C ALA A 27 19.39 -2.71 -13.74
N THR A 28 19.37 -3.33 -14.93
CA THR A 28 20.54 -3.42 -15.82
C THR A 28 21.09 -2.06 -16.26
N PRO A 29 20.30 -1.11 -16.78
CA PRO A 29 20.83 0.21 -17.13
C PRO A 29 21.35 0.97 -15.92
N ILE A 30 20.70 0.87 -14.75
CA ILE A 30 21.18 1.52 -13.51
C ILE A 30 22.52 0.93 -13.08
N ALA A 31 22.67 -0.40 -13.07
CA ALA A 31 23.94 -1.06 -12.71
C ALA A 31 25.10 -0.63 -13.61
N LYS A 32 24.87 -0.57 -14.93
CA LYS A 32 25.86 -0.08 -15.90
C LYS A 32 26.22 1.39 -15.67
N ALA A 33 25.24 2.22 -15.32
CA ALA A 33 25.46 3.63 -15.04
C ALA A 33 26.26 3.84 -13.76
N ILE A 34 25.98 3.07 -12.70
CA ILE A 34 26.77 3.05 -11.46
C ILE A 34 28.23 2.66 -11.76
N ALA A 35 28.46 1.64 -12.59
CA ALA A 35 29.80 1.22 -12.98
C ALA A 35 30.54 2.28 -13.82
N LYS A 36 29.82 3.06 -14.63
CA LYS A 36 30.36 4.14 -15.46
C LYS A 36 30.56 5.46 -14.70
N ARG A 37 29.98 5.61 -13.51
CA ARG A 37 29.95 6.87 -12.77
C ARG A 37 31.36 7.36 -12.43
N THR A 38 31.60 8.65 -12.71
CA THR A 38 32.85 9.36 -12.37
C THR A 38 32.64 10.57 -11.45
N ALA A 39 31.38 10.92 -11.15
CA ALA A 39 31.05 12.01 -10.25
C ALA A 39 31.49 11.70 -8.80
N GLU A 40 31.87 12.74 -8.06
CA GLU A 40 32.38 12.61 -6.68
C GLU A 40 31.32 12.13 -5.69
N LYS A 41 30.05 12.52 -5.90
CA LYS A 41 28.93 12.10 -5.05
C LYS A 41 28.36 10.76 -5.54
N PRO A 42 27.99 9.82 -4.66
CA PRO A 42 27.23 8.62 -5.06
C PRO A 42 25.91 8.98 -5.75
N LEU A 43 25.45 8.13 -6.68
CA LEU A 43 24.12 8.22 -7.27
C LEU A 43 23.06 7.92 -6.21
N ALA A 44 22.11 8.82 -5.99
CA ALA A 44 20.97 8.56 -5.12
C ALA A 44 19.90 7.72 -5.86
N VAL A 45 19.60 6.52 -5.36
CA VAL A 45 18.62 5.60 -5.95
C VAL A 45 17.39 5.53 -5.05
N ILE A 46 16.21 5.86 -5.59
CA ILE A 46 14.94 5.83 -4.84
C ILE A 46 13.84 5.20 -5.71
N ALA A 47 13.33 4.03 -5.32
CA ALA A 47 12.15 3.45 -5.96
C ALA A 47 10.87 4.00 -5.32
N CYS A 48 10.03 4.63 -6.14
CA CYS A 48 8.74 5.23 -5.78
C CYS A 48 7.61 4.29 -6.20
N GLU A 49 7.53 3.13 -5.54
CA GLU A 49 6.58 2.07 -5.87
C GLU A 49 5.55 1.85 -4.77
N ASN A 50 4.40 1.28 -5.12
CA ASN A 50 3.43 0.78 -4.13
C ASN A 50 3.89 -0.58 -3.57
N MET A 51 5.09 -0.61 -2.99
CA MET A 51 5.73 -1.79 -2.40
C MET A 51 6.62 -1.34 -1.24
N ILE A 52 6.51 -2.03 -0.11
CA ILE A 52 7.41 -1.86 1.03
C ILE A 52 8.81 -2.31 0.60
N ASN A 53 9.82 -1.51 0.93
CA ASN A 53 11.23 -1.76 0.64
C ASN A 53 11.52 -1.95 -0.87
N ALA A 54 10.84 -1.18 -1.72
CA ALA A 54 11.02 -1.25 -3.17
C ALA A 54 12.45 -0.91 -3.62
N THR A 55 13.13 0.03 -2.94
CA THR A 55 14.50 0.40 -3.29
C THR A 55 15.47 -0.72 -2.93
N ASP A 56 15.25 -1.43 -1.83
CA ASP A 56 16.03 -2.62 -1.49
C ASP A 56 15.84 -3.72 -2.53
N ALA A 57 14.61 -3.99 -2.95
CA ALA A 57 14.33 -4.95 -4.01
C ALA A 57 15.01 -4.55 -5.34
N LEU A 58 15.00 -3.26 -5.70
CA LEU A 58 15.71 -2.75 -6.86
C LEU A 58 17.23 -2.91 -6.70
N ARG A 59 17.78 -2.61 -5.52
CA ARG A 59 19.20 -2.79 -5.19
C ARG A 59 19.62 -4.24 -5.38
N ASP A 60 18.82 -5.19 -4.91
CA ASP A 60 19.09 -6.62 -5.06
C ASP A 60 19.22 -7.00 -6.54
N PHE A 61 18.31 -6.53 -7.39
CA PHE A 61 18.42 -6.72 -8.85
C PHE A 61 19.66 -6.02 -9.45
N ILE A 62 20.00 -4.81 -8.99
CA ILE A 62 21.17 -4.05 -9.47
C ILE A 62 22.48 -4.81 -9.19
N VAL A 63 22.60 -5.41 -8.00
CA VAL A 63 23.83 -6.07 -7.54
C VAL A 63 23.93 -7.56 -7.89
N GLU A 64 22.98 -8.09 -8.67
CA GLU A 64 23.08 -9.42 -9.26
C GLU A 64 24.30 -9.50 -10.20
N GLU A 65 24.98 -10.65 -10.20
CA GLU A 65 26.23 -10.85 -10.96
C GLU A 65 26.05 -10.60 -12.47
N LYS A 66 24.85 -10.87 -13.01
CA LYS A 66 24.53 -10.61 -14.43
C LYS A 66 24.49 -9.11 -14.78
N ASN A 67 24.31 -8.24 -13.78
CA ASN A 67 24.15 -6.80 -13.94
C ASN A 67 25.38 -6.02 -13.48
N MET A 68 26.05 -6.47 -12.42
CA MET A 68 27.17 -5.75 -11.80
C MET A 68 28.35 -6.69 -11.50
N PRO A 69 29.54 -6.45 -12.09
CA PRO A 69 30.76 -7.16 -11.76
C PRO A 69 31.15 -6.98 -10.29
N LYS A 70 31.85 -7.98 -9.73
CA LYS A 70 32.26 -7.98 -8.33
C LYS A 70 33.08 -6.75 -7.95
N GLU A 71 33.97 -6.30 -8.84
CA GLU A 71 34.86 -5.15 -8.62
C GLU A 71 34.09 -3.84 -8.46
N THR A 72 32.94 -3.71 -9.13
CA THR A 72 32.03 -2.56 -8.98
C THR A 72 31.23 -2.70 -7.69
N LYS A 73 30.73 -3.90 -7.40
CA LYS A 73 29.96 -4.20 -6.20
C LYS A 73 30.75 -3.93 -4.92
N ASP A 74 32.04 -4.26 -4.91
CA ASP A 74 32.95 -4.01 -3.78
C ASP A 74 33.14 -2.51 -3.49
N LYS A 75 32.84 -1.64 -4.46
CA LYS A 75 32.93 -0.17 -4.35
C LYS A 75 31.55 0.51 -4.33
N LEU A 76 30.47 -0.27 -4.22
CA LEU A 76 29.10 0.23 -4.42
C LEU A 76 28.77 1.41 -3.51
N SER A 77 29.19 1.38 -2.23
CA SER A 77 28.89 2.46 -1.28
C SER A 77 29.51 3.81 -1.66
N SER A 78 30.59 3.83 -2.45
CA SER A 78 31.15 5.08 -3.01
C SER A 78 30.51 5.51 -4.33
N LEU A 79 29.75 4.64 -4.98
CA LEU A 79 29.19 4.87 -6.31
C LEU A 79 27.67 5.12 -6.29
N ALA A 80 26.95 4.51 -5.36
CA ALA A 80 25.51 4.66 -5.20
C ALA A 80 25.05 4.50 -3.75
N GLU A 81 24.03 5.29 -3.39
CA GLU A 81 23.34 5.27 -2.10
C GLU A 81 21.85 5.07 -2.33
N PHE A 82 21.18 4.34 -1.44
CA PHE A 82 19.84 3.79 -1.66
C PHE A 82 18.93 4.17 -0.51
N GLY A 83 17.79 4.80 -0.81
CA GLY A 83 16.76 5.13 0.19
C GLY A 83 15.42 4.53 -0.20
N ASN A 84 14.81 3.74 0.68
CA ASN A 84 13.42 3.34 0.48
C ASN A 84 12.51 4.56 0.57
N SER A 85 11.31 4.44 -0.01
CA SER A 85 10.31 5.49 0.06
C SER A 85 8.93 4.95 0.40
N ALA A 86 8.10 5.81 0.99
CA ALA A 86 6.66 5.65 1.04
C ALA A 86 6.02 6.80 0.26
N ILE A 87 5.22 6.45 -0.74
CA ILE A 87 4.52 7.42 -1.59
C ILE A 87 3.00 7.30 -1.45
N ASP A 88 2.34 8.46 -1.49
CA ASP A 88 0.89 8.53 -1.57
C ASP A 88 0.43 9.68 -2.45
N ARG A 89 -0.26 9.32 -3.53
CA ARG A 89 -0.99 10.24 -4.40
C ARG A 89 -2.01 9.45 -5.21
N ILE A 90 -3.25 9.89 -5.19
CA ILE A 90 -4.32 9.35 -6.02
C ILE A 90 -4.18 9.96 -7.42
N VAL A 91 -3.97 9.07 -8.38
CA VAL A 91 -3.97 9.38 -9.81
C VAL A 91 -5.15 8.60 -10.41
N PRO A 92 -6.28 9.27 -10.74
CA PRO A 92 -7.45 8.61 -11.31
C PRO A 92 -7.19 8.12 -12.74
N THR A 93 -8.21 7.48 -13.34
CA THR A 93 -8.18 7.18 -14.78
C THR A 93 -8.04 8.48 -15.58
N GLN A 94 -7.11 8.50 -16.53
CA GLN A 94 -6.83 9.68 -17.34
C GLN A 94 -7.78 9.76 -18.55
N PRO A 95 -8.14 10.97 -19.01
CA PRO A 95 -8.87 11.14 -20.26
C PRO A 95 -8.11 10.49 -21.43
N LYS A 96 -8.83 9.83 -22.36
CA LYS A 96 -8.22 9.08 -23.48
C LYS A 96 -7.31 9.94 -24.36
N ASP A 97 -7.61 11.23 -24.46
CA ASP A 97 -6.89 12.18 -25.34
C ASP A 97 -6.00 13.15 -24.55
N ALA A 98 -5.62 12.81 -23.31
CA ALA A 98 -4.80 13.67 -22.45
C ALA A 98 -3.33 13.83 -22.93
N GLY A 99 -2.83 12.96 -23.80
CA GLY A 99 -1.44 13.02 -24.28
C GLY A 99 -0.45 12.86 -23.13
N LEU A 100 0.37 13.90 -22.87
CA LEU A 100 1.32 13.95 -21.75
C LEU A 100 0.72 14.58 -20.47
N ASP A 101 -0.47 15.17 -20.56
CA ASP A 101 -1.12 15.80 -19.41
C ASP A 101 -1.63 14.72 -18.45
N VAL A 102 -1.57 15.03 -17.15
CA VAL A 102 -2.01 14.12 -16.08
C VAL A 102 -2.89 14.86 -15.07
N VAL A 103 -4.10 14.33 -14.86
CA VAL A 103 -5.00 14.71 -13.78
C VAL A 103 -4.59 13.96 -12.53
N ILE A 104 -4.30 14.71 -11.46
CA ILE A 104 -3.85 14.21 -10.16
C ILE A 104 -4.54 15.00 -9.05
N GLU A 105 -4.65 14.42 -7.87
CA GLU A 105 -5.11 15.19 -6.71
C GLU A 105 -4.03 16.20 -6.23
N THR A 106 -4.48 17.20 -5.47
CA THR A 106 -3.60 18.21 -4.85
C THR A 106 -2.72 17.63 -3.75
N PHE A 107 -3.26 16.69 -2.96
CA PHE A 107 -2.49 16.03 -1.90
C PHE A 107 -1.36 15.20 -2.49
N TYR A 108 -0.21 15.20 -1.83
CA TYR A 108 0.85 14.24 -2.06
C TYR A 108 1.63 14.04 -0.77
N GLU A 109 2.18 12.84 -0.60
CA GLU A 109 3.14 12.52 0.44
C GLU A 109 4.27 11.70 -0.18
N TRP A 110 5.51 12.13 0.04
CA TRP A 110 6.69 11.42 -0.39
C TRP A 110 7.71 11.41 0.74
N CYS A 111 7.72 10.33 1.51
CA CYS A 111 8.67 10.11 2.58
C CYS A 111 9.82 9.25 2.08
N VAL A 112 11.07 9.60 2.40
CA VAL A 112 12.25 8.84 1.99
C VAL A 112 13.19 8.67 3.19
N GLU A 113 13.76 7.46 3.33
CA GLU A 113 14.75 7.19 4.36
C GLU A 113 16.04 7.96 4.09
N ASP A 114 16.44 8.80 5.04
CA ASP A 114 17.71 9.54 4.97
C ASP A 114 18.92 8.64 5.32
N THR A 115 18.68 7.57 6.08
CA THR A 115 19.74 6.72 6.63
C THR A 115 20.54 5.99 5.56
N GLY A 116 19.97 5.84 4.36
CA GLY A 116 20.62 5.28 3.19
C GLY A 116 21.64 6.20 2.51
N PHE A 117 21.58 7.51 2.79
CA PHE A 117 22.39 8.54 2.13
C PHE A 117 23.52 9.05 3.04
N LYS A 118 24.62 8.28 3.13
CA LYS A 118 25.76 8.61 4.00
C LYS A 118 26.54 9.85 3.54
N SER A 119 26.46 10.17 2.27
CA SER A 119 27.07 11.35 1.66
C SER A 119 26.16 12.59 1.69
N GLY A 120 25.01 12.48 2.35
CA GLY A 120 23.93 13.47 2.37
C GLY A 120 22.90 13.18 1.27
N HIS A 121 21.63 13.27 1.64
CA HIS A 121 20.53 13.09 0.68
C HIS A 121 20.43 14.29 -0.29
N PRO A 122 19.88 14.11 -1.49
CA PRO A 122 19.66 15.22 -2.42
C PRO A 122 18.64 16.23 -1.91
N GLU A 123 18.75 17.50 -2.34
CA GLU A 123 17.79 18.56 -2.03
C GLU A 123 16.62 18.56 -3.02
N VAL A 124 15.57 17.80 -2.71
CA VAL A 124 14.34 17.77 -3.51
C VAL A 124 13.18 18.36 -2.73
N LYS A 125 12.61 19.44 -3.24
CA LYS A 125 11.40 20.05 -2.66
C LYS A 125 10.24 19.06 -2.74
N GLY A 126 9.56 18.87 -1.61
CA GLY A 126 8.41 17.96 -1.50
C GLY A 126 8.74 16.57 -0.96
N ILE A 127 10.03 16.22 -0.79
CA ILE A 127 10.41 15.03 -0.03
C ILE A 127 10.41 15.35 1.46
N HIS A 128 9.74 14.50 2.25
CA HIS A 128 9.88 14.44 3.69
C HIS A 128 10.96 13.40 4.02
N TRP A 129 12.15 13.86 4.42
CA TRP A 129 13.24 13.00 4.82
C TRP A 129 13.03 12.48 6.24
N VAL A 130 13.11 11.16 6.42
CA VAL A 130 12.81 10.49 7.69
C VAL A 130 13.89 9.47 8.03
N SER A 131 14.11 9.23 9.32
CA SER A 131 15.02 8.17 9.76
C SER A 131 14.38 6.78 9.81
N ASN A 132 13.05 6.72 9.80
CA ASN A 132 12.27 5.49 9.81
C ASN A 132 10.98 5.67 9.00
N LEU A 133 10.75 4.81 8.01
CA LEU A 133 9.53 4.83 7.19
C LEU A 133 8.34 4.09 7.80
N GLU A 134 8.55 3.18 8.73
CA GLU A 134 7.49 2.32 9.29
C GLU A 134 6.25 3.12 9.74
N PRO A 135 6.38 4.26 10.45
CA PRO A 135 5.22 5.07 10.84
C PRO A 135 4.39 5.56 9.66
N TYR A 136 5.03 5.96 8.57
CA TYR A 136 4.38 6.52 7.39
C TYR A 136 3.72 5.43 6.55
N ILE A 137 4.40 4.29 6.40
CA ILE A 137 3.85 3.11 5.71
C ILE A 137 2.60 2.63 6.43
N GLU A 138 2.65 2.43 7.75
CA GLU A 138 1.51 1.94 8.52
C GLU A 138 0.41 2.99 8.65
N ARG A 139 0.73 4.27 8.88
CA ARG A 139 -0.27 5.35 8.89
C ARG A 139 -1.05 5.39 7.58
N LYS A 140 -0.37 5.30 6.44
CA LYS A 140 -1.01 5.29 5.13
C LYS A 140 -1.82 4.01 4.90
N LEU A 141 -1.25 2.84 5.21
CA LEU A 141 -1.94 1.56 5.06
C LEU A 141 -3.20 1.49 5.93
N PHE A 142 -3.12 1.93 7.18
CA PHE A 142 -4.21 1.81 8.14
C PHE A 142 -5.21 2.95 8.07
N THR A 143 -4.86 4.09 7.44
CA THR A 143 -5.80 5.19 7.22
C THR A 143 -6.34 5.21 5.79
N VAL A 144 -5.48 5.43 4.79
CA VAL A 144 -5.89 5.57 3.39
C VAL A 144 -6.44 4.26 2.85
N ASN A 145 -5.68 3.18 2.97
CA ASN A 145 -6.10 1.92 2.34
C ASN A 145 -7.29 1.29 3.08
N THR A 146 -7.35 1.41 4.40
CA THR A 146 -8.49 0.93 5.21
C THR A 146 -9.75 1.69 4.87
N SER A 147 -9.75 3.03 4.96
CA SER A 147 -10.95 3.83 4.67
C SER A 147 -11.48 3.61 3.26
N HIS A 148 -10.58 3.59 2.27
CA HIS A 148 -10.96 3.42 0.88
C HIS A 148 -11.51 2.01 0.61
N ALA A 149 -10.92 0.97 1.20
CA ALA A 149 -11.42 -0.40 1.08
C ALA A 149 -12.75 -0.59 1.83
N THR A 150 -12.90 0.00 3.01
CA THR A 150 -14.16 -0.02 3.77
C THR A 150 -15.28 0.63 2.94
N ALA A 151 -15.06 1.86 2.45
CA ALA A 151 -16.02 2.55 1.59
C ALA A 151 -16.38 1.72 0.35
N ALA A 152 -15.39 1.12 -0.32
CA ALA A 152 -15.60 0.28 -1.49
C ALA A 152 -16.43 -0.97 -1.19
N TYR A 153 -16.09 -1.73 -0.15
CA TYR A 153 -16.83 -2.97 0.11
C TYR A 153 -18.25 -2.70 0.59
N PHE A 154 -18.46 -1.72 1.46
CA PHE A 154 -19.82 -1.33 1.85
C PHE A 154 -20.62 -0.78 0.65
N GLY A 155 -20.01 0.10 -0.16
CA GLY A 155 -20.64 0.66 -1.36
C GLY A 155 -21.01 -0.43 -2.38
N TYR A 156 -20.11 -1.37 -2.63
CA TYR A 156 -20.36 -2.54 -3.50
C TYR A 156 -21.54 -3.36 -3.00
N ASN A 157 -21.60 -3.68 -1.71
CA ASN A 157 -22.69 -4.46 -1.12
C ASN A 157 -24.04 -3.70 -1.15
N LYS A 158 -24.03 -2.36 -1.17
CA LYS A 158 -25.23 -1.53 -1.36
C LYS A 158 -25.56 -1.23 -2.83
N GLY A 159 -24.73 -1.67 -3.78
CA GLY A 159 -24.91 -1.35 -5.21
C GLY A 159 -24.66 0.12 -5.58
N ILE A 160 -23.88 0.84 -4.77
CA ILE A 160 -23.51 2.23 -5.04
C ILE A 160 -22.46 2.30 -6.15
N ALA A 161 -22.57 3.27 -7.06
CA ALA A 161 -21.77 3.31 -8.28
C ALA A 161 -20.34 3.83 -8.04
N THR A 162 -20.17 4.79 -7.13
CA THR A 162 -18.87 5.46 -6.90
C THR A 162 -18.51 5.55 -5.42
N ILE A 163 -17.22 5.75 -5.14
CA ILE A 163 -16.71 5.92 -3.76
C ILE A 163 -17.22 7.22 -3.14
N HIS A 164 -17.30 8.32 -3.89
CA HIS A 164 -17.79 9.59 -3.34
C HIS A 164 -19.27 9.50 -2.95
N GLU A 165 -20.10 8.79 -3.73
CA GLU A 165 -21.49 8.49 -3.35
C GLU A 165 -21.56 7.58 -2.12
N ALA A 166 -20.67 6.59 -2.01
CA ALA A 166 -20.58 5.75 -0.83
C ALA A 166 -20.21 6.57 0.41
N MET A 167 -19.33 7.56 0.28
CA MET A 167 -18.98 8.49 1.36
C MET A 167 -20.07 9.54 1.66
N ALA A 168 -21.04 9.72 0.75
CA ALA A 168 -22.22 10.55 0.98
C ALA A 168 -23.33 9.78 1.72
N ASP A 169 -23.33 8.45 1.71
CA ASP A 169 -24.23 7.61 2.51
C ASP A 169 -23.85 7.70 4.01
N PRO A 170 -24.76 8.15 4.89
CA PRO A 170 -24.43 8.36 6.30
C PRO A 170 -24.02 7.08 7.04
N GLU A 171 -24.54 5.91 6.66
CA GLU A 171 -24.20 4.64 7.30
C GLU A 171 -22.80 4.20 6.89
N ILE A 172 -22.46 4.27 5.61
CA ILE A 172 -21.12 3.91 5.12
C ILE A 172 -20.08 4.88 5.69
N LYS A 173 -20.37 6.18 5.67
CA LYS A 173 -19.47 7.18 6.25
C LYS A 173 -19.19 6.88 7.72
N LYS A 174 -20.21 6.48 8.48
CA LYS A 174 -20.05 6.04 9.87
C LYS A 174 -19.15 4.80 9.99
N GLU A 175 -19.38 3.77 9.19
CA GLU A 175 -18.55 2.54 9.23
C GLU A 175 -17.08 2.82 8.86
N VAL A 176 -16.83 3.75 7.94
CA VAL A 176 -15.47 4.23 7.62
C VAL A 176 -14.86 4.96 8.82
N HIS A 177 -15.58 5.89 9.45
CA HIS A 177 -15.08 6.60 10.64
C HIS A 177 -14.79 5.66 11.80
N ASP A 178 -15.70 4.73 12.10
CA ASP A 178 -15.52 3.75 13.19
C ASP A 178 -14.26 2.88 12.93
N ALA A 179 -14.02 2.45 11.68
CA ALA A 179 -12.82 1.70 11.32
C ALA A 179 -11.54 2.54 11.46
N LEU A 180 -11.62 3.83 11.09
CA LEU A 180 -10.50 4.75 11.24
C LEU A 180 -10.19 5.06 12.71
N GLU A 181 -11.19 5.13 13.58
CA GLU A 181 -11.00 5.31 15.02
C GLU A 181 -10.15 4.17 15.62
N GLU A 182 -10.49 2.91 15.29
CA GLU A 182 -9.72 1.73 15.72
C GLU A 182 -8.27 1.82 15.22
N THR A 183 -8.06 2.14 13.95
CA THR A 183 -6.71 2.23 13.38
C THR A 183 -5.91 3.44 13.86
N ALA A 184 -6.56 4.58 14.11
CA ALA A 184 -5.92 5.78 14.64
C ALA A 184 -5.38 5.50 16.04
N HIS A 185 -6.15 4.79 16.87
CA HIS A 185 -5.70 4.33 18.19
C HIS A 185 -4.42 3.49 18.09
N LEU A 186 -4.33 2.55 17.14
CA LEU A 186 -3.12 1.77 16.91
C LEU A 186 -1.94 2.66 16.51
N VAL A 187 -2.15 3.53 15.51
CA VAL A 187 -1.10 4.38 14.94
C VAL A 187 -0.50 5.31 15.99
N THR A 188 -1.32 5.99 16.80
CA THR A 188 -0.83 6.95 17.81
C THR A 188 -0.09 6.24 18.94
N ASN A 189 -0.58 5.08 19.39
CA ASN A 189 0.07 4.31 20.46
C ASN A 189 1.40 3.70 20.01
N LYS A 190 1.46 3.13 18.80
CA LYS A 190 2.64 2.44 18.26
C LYS A 190 3.72 3.42 17.83
N HIS A 191 3.36 4.44 17.04
CA HIS A 191 4.33 5.30 16.36
C HIS A 191 4.62 6.63 17.06
N LYS A 192 3.94 6.90 18.19
CA LYS A 192 4.08 8.16 18.95
C LYS A 192 3.74 9.41 18.12
N ILE A 193 2.92 9.22 17.09
CA ILE A 193 2.25 10.31 16.37
C ILE A 193 1.21 10.90 17.31
N SER A 194 1.12 12.23 17.39
CA SER A 194 0.15 12.87 18.28
C SER A 194 -1.28 12.60 17.80
N ASP A 195 -2.23 12.48 18.74
CA ASP A 195 -3.64 12.27 18.40
C ASP A 195 -4.16 13.36 17.45
N LYS A 196 -3.74 14.61 17.67
CA LYS A 196 -4.09 15.74 16.80
C LYS A 196 -3.56 15.59 15.38
N GLU A 197 -2.29 15.21 15.22
CA GLU A 197 -1.70 15.00 13.90
C GLU A 197 -2.42 13.86 13.15
N GLN A 198 -2.73 12.77 13.87
CA GLN A 198 -3.45 11.65 13.27
C GLN A 198 -4.91 12.02 12.92
N GLU A 199 -5.58 12.81 13.74
CA GLU A 199 -6.93 13.32 13.46
C GLU A 199 -6.95 14.23 12.23
N GLU A 200 -5.99 15.15 12.11
CA GLU A 200 -5.81 16.01 10.93
C GLU A 200 -5.55 15.18 9.67
N TYR A 201 -4.74 14.13 9.78
CA TYR A 201 -4.50 13.19 8.68
C TYR A 201 -5.79 12.44 8.30
N VAL A 202 -6.52 11.86 9.26
CA VAL A 202 -7.80 11.19 9.04
C VAL A 202 -8.80 12.11 8.32
N ASN A 203 -8.95 13.35 8.78
CA ASN A 203 -9.86 14.33 8.17
C ASN A 203 -9.45 14.67 6.72
N THR A 204 -8.14 14.77 6.48
CA THR A 204 -7.59 14.94 5.13
C THR A 204 -7.96 13.75 4.24
N ILE A 205 -7.79 12.52 4.73
CA ILE A 205 -8.10 11.31 3.96
C ILE A 205 -9.60 11.19 3.66
N ILE A 206 -10.46 11.43 4.66
CA ILE A 206 -11.92 11.42 4.46
C ILE A 206 -12.32 12.42 3.37
N THR A 207 -11.75 13.62 3.40
CA THR A 207 -11.99 14.65 2.37
C THR A 207 -11.53 14.17 1.00
N ARG A 208 -10.35 13.54 0.91
CA ARG A 208 -9.79 13.02 -0.35
C ARG A 208 -10.69 11.96 -0.97
N ILE A 209 -11.08 10.93 -0.22
CA ILE A 209 -11.90 9.83 -0.77
C ILE A 209 -13.36 10.26 -1.04
N SER A 210 -13.81 11.37 -0.45
CA SER A 210 -15.14 11.94 -0.70
C SER A 210 -15.18 12.89 -1.91
N ASN A 211 -14.06 13.10 -2.61
CA ASN A 211 -13.98 14.05 -3.72
C ASN A 211 -14.75 13.53 -4.95
N PRO A 212 -15.82 14.20 -5.41
CA PRO A 212 -16.61 13.75 -6.57
C PRO A 212 -15.84 13.80 -7.89
N SER A 213 -14.75 14.57 -7.96
CA SER A 213 -13.87 14.63 -9.14
C SER A 213 -13.05 13.34 -9.32
N LEU A 214 -12.96 12.52 -8.27
CA LEU A 214 -12.39 11.19 -8.32
C LEU A 214 -13.54 10.22 -8.61
N GLU A 215 -13.83 9.98 -9.90
CA GLU A 215 -14.85 9.03 -10.37
C GLU A 215 -14.43 7.57 -10.14
N ASP A 216 -14.00 7.27 -8.91
CA ASP A 216 -13.52 5.96 -8.51
C ASP A 216 -14.70 5.04 -8.17
N VAL A 217 -14.65 3.79 -8.63
CA VAL A 217 -15.77 2.85 -8.51
C VAL A 217 -15.45 1.73 -7.51
N PRO A 218 -16.41 1.30 -6.66
CA PRO A 218 -16.20 0.24 -5.67
C PRO A 218 -15.58 -1.04 -6.24
N VAL A 219 -15.97 -1.42 -7.46
CA VAL A 219 -15.47 -2.63 -8.11
C VAL A 219 -13.97 -2.55 -8.42
N ARG A 220 -13.46 -1.36 -8.78
CA ARG A 220 -12.04 -1.11 -9.05
C ARG A 220 -11.26 -1.04 -7.74
N VAL A 221 -11.78 -0.29 -6.77
CA VAL A 221 -11.15 -0.12 -5.46
C VAL A 221 -11.16 -1.41 -4.67
N GLY A 222 -12.17 -2.27 -4.85
CA GLY A 222 -12.37 -3.56 -4.18
C GLY A 222 -11.51 -4.71 -4.71
N ARG A 223 -10.93 -4.60 -5.91
CA ARG A 223 -10.17 -5.69 -6.56
C ARG A 223 -9.07 -6.32 -5.71
N ALA A 224 -8.75 -7.58 -5.98
CA ALA A 224 -7.77 -8.36 -5.22
C ALA A 224 -8.14 -8.48 -3.73
N PRO A 225 -9.34 -9.00 -3.40
CA PRO A 225 -9.82 -9.04 -2.03
C PRO A 225 -9.00 -9.98 -1.14
N MET A 226 -8.48 -11.10 -1.67
CA MET A 226 -7.68 -12.04 -0.88
C MET A 226 -6.41 -11.38 -0.35
N ARG A 227 -5.68 -10.65 -1.20
CA ARG A 227 -4.52 -9.86 -0.77
C ARG A 227 -4.90 -8.89 0.35
N LYS A 228 -6.01 -8.16 0.22
CA LYS A 228 -6.42 -7.11 1.17
C LYS A 228 -6.87 -7.62 2.54
N VAL A 229 -7.30 -8.87 2.63
CA VAL A 229 -7.68 -9.50 3.90
C VAL A 229 -6.53 -10.31 4.53
N GLY A 230 -5.32 -10.25 3.95
CA GLY A 230 -4.15 -10.97 4.45
C GLY A 230 -3.59 -10.41 5.76
N ARG A 231 -2.73 -11.20 6.43
CA ARG A 231 -2.20 -10.95 7.79
C ARG A 231 -1.61 -9.57 8.03
N LYS A 232 -0.93 -9.02 7.03
CA LYS A 232 -0.17 -7.76 7.08
C LYS A 232 -0.86 -6.62 6.34
N GLU A 233 -2.15 -6.79 6.03
CA GLU A 233 -2.90 -5.88 5.18
C GLU A 233 -3.98 -5.11 5.95
N ARG A 234 -4.61 -4.17 5.27
CA ARG A 234 -5.44 -3.07 5.82
C ARG A 234 -6.57 -3.43 6.80
N PHE A 235 -7.02 -4.70 6.85
CA PHE A 235 -8.02 -5.15 7.84
C PHE A 235 -7.41 -5.98 8.96
N ILE A 236 -6.82 -7.13 8.61
CA ILE A 236 -6.28 -8.07 9.60
C ILE A 236 -5.02 -7.54 10.28
N GLY A 237 -4.17 -6.82 9.55
CA GLY A 237 -2.95 -6.21 10.09
C GLY A 237 -3.21 -5.34 11.33
N PRO A 238 -4.05 -4.29 11.23
CA PRO A 238 -4.36 -3.46 12.39
C PRO A 238 -5.23 -4.19 13.42
N ALA A 239 -6.23 -4.97 12.98
CA ALA A 239 -7.13 -5.66 13.90
C ALA A 239 -6.39 -6.65 14.81
N ALA A 240 -5.37 -7.33 14.27
CA ALA A 240 -4.61 -8.30 15.02
C ALA A 240 -3.68 -7.65 16.04
N GLN A 241 -2.98 -6.57 15.65
CA GLN A 241 -2.14 -5.79 16.59
C GLN A 241 -2.97 -5.22 17.73
N LEU A 242 -4.15 -4.67 17.43
CA LEU A 242 -5.10 -4.19 18.43
C LEU A 242 -5.57 -5.32 19.37
N ALA A 243 -5.89 -6.50 18.82
CA ALA A 243 -6.29 -7.64 19.63
C ALA A 243 -5.16 -8.18 20.53
N GLU A 244 -3.90 -8.15 20.06
CA GLU A 244 -2.71 -8.46 20.85
C GLU A 244 -2.54 -7.48 22.04
N MET A 245 -2.99 -6.23 21.88
CA MET A 245 -3.04 -5.21 22.94
C MET A 245 -4.29 -5.29 23.83
N GLY A 246 -5.17 -6.27 23.60
CA GLY A 246 -6.44 -6.43 24.34
C GLY A 246 -7.53 -5.43 23.93
N TYR A 247 -7.37 -4.71 22.83
CA TYR A 247 -8.35 -3.78 22.30
C TYR A 247 -9.44 -4.53 21.50
N ASP A 248 -10.69 -4.11 21.64
CA ASP A 248 -11.81 -4.73 20.91
C ASP A 248 -11.93 -4.13 19.50
N VAL A 249 -12.04 -4.99 18.49
CA VAL A 249 -11.99 -4.60 17.07
C VAL A 249 -13.28 -5.01 16.38
N LYS A 250 -14.27 -4.12 16.37
CA LYS A 250 -15.59 -4.40 15.79
C LYS A 250 -15.71 -3.83 14.39
N ALA A 251 -15.27 -2.59 14.17
CA ALA A 251 -15.44 -1.88 12.91
C ALA A 251 -14.56 -2.49 11.80
N LEU A 252 -13.31 -2.81 12.11
CA LEU A 252 -12.42 -3.52 11.18
C LEU A 252 -12.99 -4.90 10.79
N LEU A 253 -13.62 -5.61 11.73
CA LEU A 253 -14.25 -6.90 11.46
C LEU A 253 -15.52 -6.78 10.61
N LYS A 254 -16.31 -5.70 10.77
CA LYS A 254 -17.42 -5.41 9.85
C LYS A 254 -16.92 -5.14 8.42
N GLY A 255 -15.86 -4.34 8.28
CA GLY A 255 -15.20 -4.09 7.00
C GLY A 255 -14.69 -5.38 6.35
N LEU A 256 -14.06 -6.26 7.14
CA LEU A 256 -13.65 -7.60 6.72
C LEU A 256 -14.86 -8.42 6.24
N THR A 257 -15.96 -8.45 6.98
CA THR A 257 -17.18 -9.18 6.58
C THR A 257 -17.71 -8.68 5.23
N MET A 258 -17.74 -7.37 4.98
CA MET A 258 -18.12 -6.85 3.65
C MET A 258 -17.13 -7.25 2.57
N ALA A 259 -15.82 -7.26 2.87
CA ALA A 259 -14.78 -7.68 1.95
C ALA A 259 -14.94 -9.16 1.56
N LEU A 260 -15.29 -10.02 2.52
CA LEU A 260 -15.53 -11.44 2.28
C LEU A 260 -16.73 -11.69 1.36
N ARG A 261 -17.69 -10.76 1.25
CA ARG A 261 -18.82 -10.83 0.29
C ARG A 261 -18.43 -10.42 -1.13
N PHE A 262 -17.27 -9.81 -1.34
CA PHE A 262 -16.77 -9.37 -2.64
C PHE A 262 -16.27 -10.57 -3.47
N GLN A 263 -17.19 -11.36 -4.00
CA GLN A 263 -16.94 -12.64 -4.65
C GLN A 263 -17.44 -12.65 -6.09
N ASN A 264 -16.78 -13.43 -6.96
CA ASN A 264 -17.17 -13.64 -8.37
C ASN A 264 -17.36 -12.33 -9.17
N VAL A 265 -16.55 -11.33 -8.89
CA VAL A 265 -16.54 -10.06 -9.61
C VAL A 265 -15.86 -10.25 -10.97
N GLU A 266 -16.50 -9.77 -12.02
CA GLU A 266 -15.98 -9.90 -13.39
C GLU A 266 -14.59 -9.24 -13.52
N GLY A 267 -13.65 -9.97 -14.13
CA GLY A 267 -12.28 -9.50 -14.33
C GLY A 267 -11.40 -9.48 -13.08
N ASP A 268 -11.84 -10.08 -11.96
CA ASP A 268 -11.02 -10.23 -10.75
C ASP A 268 -10.88 -11.71 -10.33
N ASP A 269 -9.74 -12.32 -10.67
CA ASP A 269 -9.45 -13.72 -10.38
C ASP A 269 -9.30 -14.02 -8.88
N GLU A 270 -8.83 -13.06 -8.07
CA GLU A 270 -8.78 -13.23 -6.62
C GLU A 270 -10.19 -13.28 -6.01
N SER A 271 -11.15 -12.55 -6.56
CA SER A 271 -12.55 -12.62 -6.09
C SER A 271 -13.22 -13.97 -6.41
N LYS A 272 -12.84 -14.62 -7.52
CA LYS A 272 -13.30 -15.98 -7.86
C LYS A 272 -12.67 -17.00 -6.91
N LYS A 273 -11.36 -16.90 -6.69
CA LYS A 273 -10.64 -17.78 -5.74
C LYS A 273 -11.14 -17.60 -4.31
N LEU A 274 -11.49 -16.38 -3.90
CA LEU A 274 -12.17 -16.14 -2.63
C LEU A 274 -13.50 -16.91 -2.58
N ALA A 275 -14.30 -16.88 -3.65
CA ALA A 275 -15.56 -17.62 -3.71
C ALA A 275 -15.39 -19.14 -3.60
N GLU A 276 -14.36 -19.69 -4.24
CA GLU A 276 -13.98 -21.09 -4.14
C GLU A 276 -13.62 -21.46 -2.69
N ILE A 277 -12.74 -20.69 -2.05
CA ILE A 277 -12.34 -20.91 -0.65
C ILE A 277 -13.57 -20.85 0.27
N MET A 278 -14.40 -19.82 0.12
CA MET A 278 -15.58 -19.61 0.96
C MET A 278 -16.64 -20.71 0.78
N SER A 279 -16.69 -21.39 -0.37
CA SER A 279 -17.67 -22.47 -0.61
C SER A 279 -17.15 -23.87 -0.32
N SER A 280 -15.83 -24.09 -0.42
CA SER A 280 -15.23 -25.42 -0.32
C SER A 280 -14.56 -25.74 1.02
N GLN A 281 -14.14 -24.72 1.78
CA GLN A 281 -13.44 -24.92 3.05
C GLN A 281 -14.36 -24.72 4.27
N SER A 282 -14.02 -25.34 5.39
CA SER A 282 -14.60 -24.96 6.69
C SER A 282 -14.25 -23.50 7.05
N ALA A 283 -15.02 -22.89 7.96
CA ALA A 283 -14.77 -21.50 8.34
C ALA A 283 -13.38 -21.30 8.96
N GLU A 284 -12.90 -22.29 9.71
CA GLU A 284 -11.56 -22.31 10.31
C GLU A 284 -10.45 -22.42 9.26
N GLU A 285 -10.59 -23.31 8.27
CA GLU A 285 -9.64 -23.45 7.17
C GLU A 285 -9.60 -22.19 6.30
N ALA A 286 -10.77 -21.64 5.94
CA ALA A 286 -10.87 -20.41 5.16
C ALA A 286 -10.25 -19.23 5.91
N THR A 287 -10.49 -19.12 7.22
CA THR A 287 -9.86 -18.09 8.07
C THR A 287 -8.33 -18.18 7.99
N THR A 288 -7.78 -19.37 8.19
CA THR A 288 -6.32 -19.59 8.14
C THR A 288 -5.76 -19.26 6.75
N THR A 289 -6.41 -19.75 5.69
CA THR A 289 -5.98 -19.58 4.29
C THR A 289 -6.01 -18.11 3.86
N LEU A 290 -7.07 -17.38 4.19
CA LEU A 290 -7.26 -16.00 3.74
C LEU A 290 -6.43 -15.00 4.55
N THR A 291 -6.34 -15.22 5.86
CA THR A 291 -5.84 -14.19 6.79
C THR A 291 -4.45 -14.50 7.33
N GLY A 292 -3.99 -15.74 7.22
CA GLY A 292 -2.73 -16.20 7.82
C GLY A 292 -2.70 -16.14 9.36
N LEU A 293 -3.86 -15.98 10.02
CA LEU A 293 -3.95 -16.01 11.48
C LEU A 293 -3.75 -17.42 12.01
N GLU A 294 -2.95 -17.55 13.06
CA GLU A 294 -2.83 -18.80 13.82
C GLU A 294 -4.05 -19.01 14.71
N LYS A 295 -4.43 -20.27 14.94
CA LYS A 295 -5.59 -20.63 15.78
C LYS A 295 -5.49 -20.12 17.22
N SER A 296 -4.27 -19.96 17.73
CA SER A 296 -3.95 -19.43 19.06
C SER A 296 -4.10 -17.92 19.17
N HIS A 297 -4.20 -17.20 18.05
CA HIS A 297 -4.21 -15.74 18.02
C HIS A 297 -5.52 -15.19 18.62
N PRO A 298 -5.50 -14.12 19.45
CA PRO A 298 -6.69 -13.59 20.12
C PRO A 298 -7.81 -13.13 19.17
N LEU A 299 -7.46 -12.70 17.96
CA LEU A 299 -8.42 -12.31 16.91
C LEU A 299 -9.09 -13.50 16.20
N TYR A 300 -8.50 -14.70 16.25
CA TYR A 300 -8.84 -15.81 15.35
C TYR A 300 -10.32 -16.19 15.42
N SER A 301 -10.85 -16.39 16.63
CA SER A 301 -12.25 -16.79 16.82
C SER A 301 -13.23 -15.77 16.26
N LYS A 302 -12.96 -14.47 16.44
CA LYS A 302 -13.82 -13.40 15.91
C LYS A 302 -13.82 -13.38 14.37
N VAL A 303 -12.68 -13.65 13.74
CA VAL A 303 -12.59 -13.73 12.27
C VAL A 303 -13.29 -14.98 11.74
N VAL A 304 -13.20 -16.11 12.45
CA VAL A 304 -13.98 -17.31 12.11
C VAL A 304 -15.49 -17.00 12.10
N GLU A 305 -16.00 -16.22 13.06
CA GLU A 305 -17.40 -15.81 13.07
C GLU A 305 -17.78 -14.90 11.88
N CYS A 306 -16.89 -14.00 11.44
CA CYS A 306 -17.09 -13.25 10.20
C CYS A 306 -17.21 -14.18 8.99
N VAL A 307 -16.33 -15.17 8.88
CA VAL A 307 -16.35 -16.16 7.79
C VAL A 307 -17.64 -17.00 7.83
N LYS A 308 -18.01 -17.53 9.00
CA LYS A 308 -19.26 -18.30 9.19
C LYS A 308 -20.49 -17.50 8.76
N THR A 309 -20.55 -16.23 9.13
CA THR A 309 -21.65 -15.33 8.76
C THR A 309 -21.83 -15.30 7.25
N VAL A 310 -20.75 -15.05 6.49
CA VAL A 310 -20.82 -14.97 5.02
C VAL A 310 -21.07 -16.35 4.38
N GLN A 311 -20.53 -17.44 4.95
CA GLN A 311 -20.81 -18.80 4.47
C GLN A 311 -22.27 -19.21 4.65
N ALA A 312 -22.92 -18.74 5.72
CA ALA A 312 -24.32 -19.04 6.00
C ALA A 312 -25.27 -18.33 5.02
N GLU A 313 -24.91 -17.12 4.55
CA GLU A 313 -25.69 -16.35 3.58
C GLU A 313 -25.87 -17.07 2.23
N LYS A 314 -24.89 -17.88 1.81
CA LYS A 314 -24.95 -18.66 0.56
C LYS A 314 -25.76 -19.95 0.64
N LYS A 315 -26.11 -20.40 1.84
CA LYS A 315 -26.88 -21.64 2.05
C LYS A 315 -28.40 -21.42 1.99
N ASN A 316 -28.84 -20.16 1.96
CA ASN A 316 -30.23 -19.73 1.84
C ASN A 316 -30.49 -19.14 0.45
#